data_AF-R7SVZ1-F1
#
_entry.id   AF-R7SVZ1-F1
#
_cell.length_a   1.000
_cell.length_b   1.000
_cell.length_c   1.000
_cell.angle_alpha   90.00
_cell.angle_beta   90.00
_cell.angle_gamma   90.00
#
_symmetry.space_group_name_H-M   'P 1'
#
loop_
_entity.id
_entity.type
_entity.pdbx_description
1 polymer ?
#
loop_
_entity_poly.entity_id
_entity_poly.type
_entity_poly.pdbx_seq_one_letter_code
_entity_poly.pdbx_strand_id
1 'polypeptide(L)'
;VFCPRHFPATALLPEMLPPLTSFSYRLFTTRSHPRSYPAERSAVSAVVGNIHGSIQMLTLPSKSVSFTMFHSTVWERLRSLTLTGGYPIDLSLPLICVLASMPELCVLILVFALPIRNRQSIWPRGAAVTLPWPKLTDLTLSFPDPGDQIFAHLPASLRRLSLLCCPHHCFYKWDPLLNYPWHSPILDATDMLQVLDAVQAPSLEAFRLEYRADDVDEALLRRIV
;
A
#
# COMPACT_ATOMS: atom_id res chain seq x y z
N VAL A 1 -10.32 -14.82 17.09
CA VAL A 1 -9.17 -13.98 17.50
C VAL A 1 -7.89 -14.71 17.13
N PHE A 2 -7.10 -14.18 16.20
CA PHE A 2 -5.82 -14.77 15.78
C PHE A 2 -4.71 -14.29 16.72
N CYS A 3 -3.97 -15.22 17.33
CA CYS A 3 -2.80 -14.90 18.17
C CYS A 3 -1.55 -15.58 17.59
N PRO A 4 -0.62 -14.83 16.97
CA PRO A 4 0.57 -15.40 16.34
C PRO A 4 1.46 -16.22 17.29
N ARG A 5 1.45 -15.87 18.60
CA ARG A 5 2.26 -16.56 19.62
C ARG A 5 1.76 -17.96 19.98
N HIS A 6 0.47 -18.22 19.75
CA HIS A 6 -0.18 -19.46 20.14
C HIS A 6 -0.70 -20.23 18.93
N PHE A 7 -0.36 -19.81 17.71
CA PHE A 7 -0.81 -20.46 16.49
C PHE A 7 0.03 -21.73 16.25
N PRO A 8 -0.53 -22.94 16.41
CA PRO A 8 0.17 -24.16 16.04
C PRO A 8 0.34 -24.15 14.52
N ALA A 9 1.52 -24.55 14.03
CA ALA A 9 1.75 -24.71 12.59
C ALA A 9 0.75 -25.69 11.91
N THR A 10 0.04 -26.48 12.72
CA THR A 10 -0.92 -27.52 12.31
C THR A 10 -2.41 -27.16 12.46
N ALA A 11 -2.77 -25.98 12.99
CA ALA A 11 -4.18 -25.70 13.30
C ALA A 11 -4.89 -24.91 12.21
N LEU A 12 -5.20 -25.55 11.09
CA LEU A 12 -6.40 -25.26 10.29
C LEU A 12 -6.80 -26.55 9.57
N LEU A 13 -7.72 -27.33 10.15
CA LEU A 13 -8.47 -28.37 9.44
C LEU A 13 -9.70 -27.69 8.80
N PRO A 14 -9.79 -27.56 7.46
CA PRO A 14 -10.89 -26.86 6.82
C PRO A 14 -11.83 -27.88 6.15
N GLU A 15 -12.80 -28.42 6.90
CA GLU A 15 -13.89 -29.20 6.28
C GLU A 15 -15.31 -28.72 6.63
N MET A 16 -15.49 -27.77 7.56
CA MET A 16 -16.84 -27.42 8.06
C MET A 16 -17.15 -25.92 8.18
N LEU A 17 -16.26 -25.04 7.71
CA LEU A 17 -16.46 -23.58 7.81
C LEU A 17 -16.66 -22.96 6.43
N PRO A 18 -17.55 -21.95 6.28
CA PRO A 18 -17.63 -21.18 5.06
C PRO A 18 -16.27 -20.53 4.76
N PRO A 19 -15.91 -20.40 3.47
CA PRO A 19 -14.61 -19.88 3.07
C PRO A 19 -14.38 -18.47 3.63
N LEU A 20 -13.22 -18.24 4.24
CA LEU A 20 -12.91 -16.95 4.85
C LEU A 20 -12.68 -15.89 3.76
N THR A 21 -13.58 -14.91 3.68
CA THR A 21 -13.53 -13.85 2.66
C THR A 21 -12.82 -12.58 3.11
N SER A 22 -12.58 -12.39 4.41
CA SER A 22 -11.92 -11.22 4.96
C SER A 22 -10.93 -11.58 6.06
N PHE A 23 -9.74 -10.99 6.01
CA PHE A 23 -8.71 -11.17 7.01
C PHE A 23 -8.01 -9.83 7.25
N SER A 24 -8.07 -9.36 8.49
CA SER A 24 -7.42 -8.12 8.92
C SER A 24 -6.55 -8.41 10.12
N TYR A 25 -5.25 -8.25 9.92
CA TYR A 25 -4.27 -8.27 10.99
C TYR A 25 -3.64 -6.88 11.06
N ARG A 26 -3.75 -6.23 12.23
CA ARG A 26 -3.26 -4.86 12.43
C ARG A 26 -2.34 -4.85 13.64
N LEU A 27 -1.15 -4.33 13.45
CA LEU A 27 -0.22 -4.05 14.53
C LEU A 27 -0.33 -2.57 14.90
N PHE A 28 -0.69 -2.29 16.14
CA PHE A 28 -0.51 -0.96 16.71
C PHE A 28 0.95 -0.81 17.10
N THR A 29 1.81 -0.41 16.18
CA THR A 29 3.21 -0.10 16.52
C THR A 29 3.29 1.34 17.01
N THR A 30 3.08 1.55 18.31
CA THR A 30 3.46 2.81 19.01
C THR A 30 4.97 2.92 19.25
N ARG A 31 5.78 2.03 18.64
CA ARG A 31 7.16 1.80 19.04
C ARG A 31 8.13 2.29 17.98
N SER A 32 9.05 3.13 18.41
CA SER A 32 10.12 3.78 17.63
C SER A 32 11.15 2.79 17.05
N HIS A 33 11.10 1.51 17.41
CA HIS A 33 12.10 0.53 16.99
C HIS A 33 11.52 -0.58 16.11
N PRO A 34 12.07 -0.79 14.91
CA PRO A 34 11.67 -1.86 14.00
C PRO A 34 12.13 -3.22 14.55
N ARG A 35 11.31 -3.89 15.37
CA ARG A 35 11.55 -5.30 15.69
C ARG A 35 11.09 -6.19 14.54
N SER A 36 11.93 -7.15 14.16
CA SER A 36 11.55 -8.28 13.33
C SER A 36 10.87 -9.32 14.22
N TYR A 37 9.70 -9.82 13.80
CA TYR A 37 8.99 -10.89 14.49
C TYR A 37 8.86 -12.10 13.55
N PRO A 38 9.90 -12.94 13.43
CA PRO A 38 9.89 -14.06 12.49
C PRO A 38 8.72 -15.02 12.73
N ALA A 39 8.44 -15.36 13.99
CA ALA A 39 7.31 -16.24 14.34
C ALA A 39 5.96 -15.65 13.92
N GLU A 40 5.81 -14.33 14.03
CA GLU A 40 4.60 -13.63 13.60
C GLU A 40 4.45 -13.67 12.08
N ARG A 41 5.52 -13.35 11.35
CA ARG A 41 5.53 -13.42 9.89
C ARG A 41 5.23 -14.84 9.40
N SER A 42 5.82 -15.86 10.03
CA SER A 42 5.54 -17.26 9.71
C SER A 42 4.07 -17.62 9.95
N ALA A 43 3.50 -17.22 11.10
CA ALA A 43 2.11 -17.50 11.42
C ALA A 43 1.14 -16.79 10.45
N VAL A 44 1.37 -15.50 10.17
CA VAL A 44 0.56 -14.72 9.21
C VAL A 44 0.69 -15.33 7.81
N SER A 45 1.91 -15.68 7.38
CA SER A 45 2.14 -16.32 6.09
C SER A 45 1.43 -17.66 5.97
N ALA A 46 1.42 -18.49 7.03
CA ALA A 46 0.70 -19.76 7.03
C ALA A 46 -0.82 -19.56 6.91
N VAL A 47 -1.39 -18.62 7.67
CA VAL A 47 -2.83 -18.30 7.56
C VAL A 47 -3.17 -17.79 6.17
N VAL A 48 -2.42 -16.82 5.67
CA VAL A 48 -2.64 -16.21 4.36
C VAL A 48 -2.52 -17.25 3.24
N GLY A 49 -1.52 -18.15 3.32
CA GLY A 49 -1.34 -19.25 2.39
C GLY A 49 -2.54 -20.22 2.36
N ASN A 50 -3.22 -20.44 3.49
CA ASN A 50 -4.39 -21.33 3.54
C ASN A 50 -5.68 -20.68 3.02
N ILE A 51 -5.77 -19.34 3.00
CA ILE A 51 -7.01 -18.62 2.66
C ILE A 51 -6.96 -17.89 1.32
N HIS A 52 -5.81 -17.84 0.64
CA HIS A 52 -5.58 -17.06 -0.58
C HIS A 52 -6.61 -17.31 -1.70
N GLY A 53 -7.11 -18.55 -1.86
CA GLY A 53 -8.10 -18.90 -2.89
C GLY A 53 -9.53 -18.42 -2.60
N SER A 54 -9.81 -18.00 -1.37
CA SER A 54 -11.15 -17.55 -0.95
C SER A 54 -11.23 -16.09 -0.53
N ILE A 55 -10.08 -15.50 -0.20
CA ILE A 55 -10.01 -14.16 0.38
C ILE A 55 -10.39 -13.09 -0.64
N GLN A 56 -11.21 -12.15 -0.20
CA GLN A 56 -11.62 -10.98 -0.98
C GLN A 56 -11.05 -9.68 -0.40
N MET A 57 -10.84 -9.62 0.92
CA MET A 57 -10.32 -8.45 1.61
C MET A 57 -9.16 -8.83 2.52
N LEU A 58 -8.01 -8.19 2.32
CA LEU A 58 -6.80 -8.48 3.07
C LEU A 58 -6.18 -7.19 3.60
N THR A 59 -6.04 -7.10 4.93
CA THR A 59 -5.32 -6.00 5.59
C THR A 59 -4.17 -6.58 6.42
N LEU A 60 -2.94 -6.19 6.09
CA LEU A 60 -1.74 -6.70 6.75
C LEU A 60 -0.70 -5.59 6.97
N PRO A 61 0.12 -5.67 8.03
CA PRO A 61 1.33 -4.87 8.14
C PRO A 61 2.40 -5.44 7.20
N SER A 62 3.08 -4.60 6.43
CA SER A 62 4.13 -4.96 5.46
C SER A 62 5.24 -5.83 6.05
N LYS A 63 5.57 -5.66 7.34
CA LYS A 63 6.63 -6.45 8.01
C LYS A 63 6.21 -7.88 8.32
N SER A 64 4.91 -8.15 8.39
CA SER A 64 4.36 -9.46 8.71
C SER A 64 4.01 -10.25 7.43
N VAL A 65 4.23 -9.69 6.24
CA VAL A 65 3.93 -10.36 4.97
C VAL A 65 5.16 -10.93 4.29
N SER A 66 4.93 -11.96 3.46
CA SER A 66 5.92 -12.45 2.52
C SER A 66 5.62 -11.92 1.12
N PHE A 67 6.35 -10.90 0.65
CA PHE A 67 6.18 -10.35 -0.70
C PHE A 67 6.49 -11.38 -1.80
N THR A 68 7.33 -12.39 -1.52
CA THR A 68 7.54 -13.51 -2.45
C THR A 68 6.27 -14.32 -2.68
N MET A 69 5.47 -14.55 -1.62
CA MET A 69 4.18 -15.24 -1.72
C MET A 69 3.18 -14.41 -2.54
N PHE A 70 3.15 -13.09 -2.34
CA PHE A 70 2.29 -12.19 -3.11
C PHE A 70 2.56 -12.28 -4.62
N HIS A 71 3.83 -12.35 -5.00
CA HIS A 71 4.25 -12.51 -6.38
C HIS A 71 3.91 -13.91 -6.94
N SER A 72 4.21 -14.97 -6.18
CA SER A 72 4.13 -16.36 -6.66
C SER A 72 2.73 -16.98 -6.59
N THR A 73 1.77 -16.32 -5.95
CA THR A 73 0.43 -16.85 -5.68
C THR A 73 -0.60 -16.07 -6.49
N VAL A 74 -1.55 -16.78 -7.09
CA VAL A 74 -2.69 -16.15 -7.78
C VAL A 74 -3.80 -15.85 -6.79
N TRP A 75 -4.26 -14.60 -6.76
CA TRP A 75 -5.29 -14.12 -5.85
C TRP A 75 -6.59 -13.86 -6.61
N GLU A 76 -7.23 -14.94 -7.06
CA GLU A 76 -8.37 -14.88 -8.00
C GLU A 76 -9.56 -14.05 -7.49
N ARG A 77 -9.73 -13.95 -6.18
CA ARG A 77 -10.90 -13.30 -5.56
C ARG A 77 -10.56 -12.04 -4.80
N LEU A 78 -9.28 -11.67 -4.69
CA LEU A 78 -8.86 -10.54 -3.88
C LEU A 78 -9.29 -9.23 -4.53
N ARG A 79 -10.22 -8.54 -3.88
CA ARG A 79 -10.80 -7.26 -4.31
C ARG A 79 -10.21 -6.07 -3.56
N SER A 80 -9.76 -6.26 -2.32
CA SER A 80 -9.21 -5.19 -1.50
C SER A 80 -7.93 -5.63 -0.82
N LEU A 81 -6.85 -4.91 -1.08
CA LEU A 81 -5.56 -5.08 -0.40
C LEU A 81 -5.17 -3.81 0.34
N THR A 82 -4.84 -3.96 1.61
CA THR A 82 -4.28 -2.90 2.45
C THR A 82 -2.99 -3.36 3.08
N LEU A 83 -1.89 -2.69 2.74
CA LEU A 83 -0.58 -2.90 3.33
C LEU A 83 -0.16 -1.63 4.09
N THR A 84 0.15 -1.79 5.37
CA THR A 84 0.53 -0.66 6.25
C THR A 84 1.86 -0.89 6.97
N GLY A 85 2.42 0.14 7.59
CA GLY A 85 3.64 0.00 8.40
C GLY A 85 4.88 0.49 7.67
N GLY A 86 6.07 -0.06 7.93
CA GLY A 86 7.29 0.42 7.28
C GLY A 86 7.41 -0.03 5.81
N TYR A 87 8.00 0.78 4.94
CA TYR A 87 8.26 0.38 3.56
C TYR A 87 9.17 -0.86 3.49
N PRO A 88 8.87 -1.84 2.61
CA PRO A 88 9.72 -3.02 2.42
C PRO A 88 10.99 -2.66 1.64
N ILE A 89 12.12 -2.57 2.36
CA ILE A 89 13.42 -2.19 1.79
C ILE A 89 14.12 -3.30 0.99
N ASP A 90 13.75 -4.57 1.20
CA ASP A 90 14.44 -5.73 0.61
C ASP A 90 13.63 -6.41 -0.50
N LEU A 91 12.92 -5.63 -1.32
CA LEU A 91 12.19 -6.18 -2.46
C LEU A 91 13.13 -6.49 -3.63
N SER A 92 13.06 -7.72 -4.14
CA SER A 92 13.79 -8.15 -5.34
C SER A 92 13.17 -7.64 -6.64
N LEU A 93 11.90 -7.20 -6.59
CA LEU A 93 11.12 -6.74 -7.73
C LEU A 93 10.35 -5.47 -7.35
N PRO A 94 10.03 -4.59 -8.32
CA PRO A 94 9.11 -3.48 -8.08
C PRO A 94 7.77 -3.95 -7.50
N LEU A 95 7.15 -3.12 -6.64
CA LEU A 95 5.89 -3.46 -5.99
C LEU A 95 4.78 -3.80 -6.97
N ILE A 96 4.72 -3.12 -8.13
CA ILE A 96 3.74 -3.44 -9.17
C ILE A 96 3.85 -4.90 -9.64
N CYS A 97 5.06 -5.43 -9.81
CA CYS A 97 5.28 -6.82 -10.23
C CYS A 97 4.86 -7.78 -9.11
N VAL A 98 5.22 -7.45 -7.87
CA VAL A 98 4.88 -8.28 -6.70
C VAL A 98 3.37 -8.41 -6.51
N LEU A 99 2.62 -7.37 -6.86
CA LEU A 99 1.17 -7.29 -6.68
C LEU A 99 0.39 -7.56 -7.97
N ALA A 100 1.05 -8.06 -9.03
CA ALA A 100 0.43 -8.25 -10.34
C ALA A 100 -0.59 -9.40 -10.39
N SER A 101 -0.44 -10.40 -9.53
CA SER A 101 -1.26 -11.63 -9.52
C SER A 101 -2.65 -11.46 -8.88
N MET A 102 -3.29 -10.30 -9.07
CA MET A 102 -4.55 -9.89 -8.43
C MET A 102 -5.53 -9.26 -9.45
N PRO A 103 -6.10 -10.05 -10.38
CA PRO A 103 -6.90 -9.51 -11.49
C PRO A 103 -8.22 -8.86 -11.05
N GLU A 104 -8.79 -9.27 -9.92
CA GLU A 104 -10.04 -8.74 -9.37
C GLU A 104 -9.85 -7.55 -8.42
N LEU A 105 -8.64 -7.00 -8.32
CA LEU A 105 -8.33 -5.94 -7.36
C LEU A 105 -9.09 -4.65 -7.72
N CYS A 106 -9.92 -4.20 -6.79
CA CYS A 106 -10.70 -2.96 -6.85
C CYS A 106 -10.13 -1.87 -5.94
N VAL A 107 -9.59 -2.25 -4.78
CA VAL A 107 -9.09 -1.32 -3.77
C VAL A 107 -7.64 -1.66 -3.42
N LEU A 108 -6.75 -0.69 -3.60
CA LEU A 108 -5.34 -0.80 -3.22
C LEU A 108 -4.95 0.33 -2.29
N ILE A 109 -4.54 -0.03 -1.07
CA ILE A 109 -4.10 0.92 -0.05
C ILE A 109 -2.68 0.54 0.37
N LEU A 110 -1.71 1.37 -0.01
CA LEU A 110 -0.29 1.22 0.33
C LEU A 110 0.14 2.41 1.17
N VAL A 111 0.15 2.21 2.48
CA VAL A 111 0.35 3.28 3.47
C VAL A 111 1.58 2.94 4.30
N PHE A 112 2.73 3.33 3.78
CA PHE A 112 4.06 3.02 4.29
C PHE A 112 4.77 4.21 4.92
N ALA A 113 5.33 3.99 6.11
CA ALA A 113 6.35 4.85 6.70
C ALA A 113 7.71 4.58 6.04
N LEU A 114 8.39 5.64 5.63
CA LEU A 114 9.68 5.53 4.93
C LEU A 114 10.84 5.63 5.93
N PRO A 115 11.69 4.60 6.05
CA PRO A 115 12.93 4.69 6.85
C PRO A 115 14.04 5.47 6.12
N ILE A 116 13.78 5.89 4.88
CA ILE A 116 14.69 6.59 3.99
C ILE A 116 14.06 7.89 3.53
N ARG A 117 14.88 8.87 3.15
CA ARG A 117 14.39 10.18 2.70
C ARG A 117 13.82 10.16 1.29
N ASN A 118 14.15 9.15 0.49
CA ASN A 118 13.71 9.08 -0.89
C ASN A 118 12.34 8.42 -0.99
N ARG A 119 11.45 9.05 -1.76
CA ARG A 119 10.17 8.47 -2.17
C ARG A 119 10.43 7.20 -2.97
N GLN A 120 9.48 6.28 -2.97
CA GLN A 120 9.64 4.97 -3.59
C GLN A 120 8.55 4.77 -4.64
N SER A 121 8.97 4.61 -5.89
CA SER A 121 8.09 4.25 -7.00
C SER A 121 7.55 2.83 -6.81
N ILE A 122 6.25 2.67 -6.99
CA ILE A 122 5.57 1.38 -7.12
C ILE A 122 5.83 0.80 -8.50
N TRP A 123 5.76 1.66 -9.53
CA TRP A 123 6.04 1.33 -10.92
C TRP A 123 7.17 2.23 -11.48
N PRO A 124 8.43 1.87 -11.21
CA PRO A 124 9.58 2.64 -11.68
C PRO A 124 9.69 2.60 -13.21
N ARG A 125 10.34 3.62 -13.78
CA ARG A 125 10.66 3.70 -15.21
C ARG A 125 11.49 2.49 -15.65
N GLY A 126 11.12 1.90 -16.79
CA GLY A 126 11.82 0.73 -17.36
C GLY A 126 11.35 -0.63 -16.84
N ALA A 127 10.41 -0.69 -15.89
CA ALA A 127 9.77 -1.95 -15.53
C ALA A 127 8.87 -2.43 -16.69
N ALA A 128 9.22 -3.58 -17.28
CA ALA A 128 8.50 -4.19 -18.41
C ALA A 128 7.24 -4.93 -17.95
N VAL A 129 6.29 -4.19 -17.39
CA VAL A 129 4.99 -4.69 -16.91
C VAL A 129 3.89 -3.73 -17.34
N THR A 130 2.69 -4.24 -17.59
CA THR A 130 1.49 -3.42 -17.80
C THR A 130 0.74 -3.23 -16.49
N LEU A 131 -0.14 -2.23 -16.37
CA LEU A 131 -0.95 -2.08 -15.17
C LEU A 131 -1.79 -3.36 -14.94
N PRO A 132 -1.62 -4.07 -13.81
CA PRO A 132 -2.24 -5.38 -13.61
C PRO A 132 -3.66 -5.32 -13.03
N TRP A 133 -4.15 -4.13 -12.66
CA TRP A 133 -5.41 -3.94 -11.93
C TRP A 133 -6.47 -3.20 -12.77
N PRO A 134 -7.05 -3.82 -13.81
CA PRO A 134 -8.02 -3.14 -14.70
C PRO A 134 -9.32 -2.71 -13.98
N LYS A 135 -9.64 -3.34 -12.85
CA LYS A 135 -10.85 -3.10 -12.06
C LYS A 135 -10.63 -2.13 -10.89
N LEU A 136 -9.45 -1.50 -10.79
CA LEU A 136 -9.11 -0.64 -9.67
C LEU A 136 -10.02 0.59 -9.62
N THR A 137 -10.81 0.72 -8.57
CA THR A 137 -11.68 1.87 -8.29
C THR A 137 -11.08 2.82 -7.26
N ASP A 138 -10.22 2.30 -6.38
CA ASP A 138 -9.65 3.04 -5.26
C ASP A 138 -8.15 2.82 -5.15
N LEU A 139 -7.40 3.91 -5.12
CA LEU A 139 -5.97 3.91 -4.88
C LEU A 139 -5.62 4.87 -3.75
N THR A 140 -4.91 4.37 -2.74
CA THR A 140 -4.33 5.18 -1.67
C THR A 140 -2.84 4.91 -1.56
N LEU A 141 -2.03 5.94 -1.72
CA LEU A 141 -0.57 5.87 -1.65
C LEU A 141 -0.04 6.87 -0.63
N SER A 142 0.88 6.42 0.23
CA SER A 142 1.69 7.32 1.05
C SER A 142 2.99 7.71 0.34
N PHE A 143 3.38 8.97 0.43
CA PHE A 143 4.61 9.52 -0.16
C PHE A 143 4.78 9.16 -1.65
N PRO A 144 3.80 9.53 -2.50
CA PRO A 144 3.86 9.26 -3.93
C PRO A 144 5.11 9.88 -4.56
N ASP A 145 5.70 9.19 -5.52
CA ASP A 145 6.84 9.69 -6.29
C ASP A 145 6.35 10.31 -7.60
N PRO A 146 6.61 11.61 -7.89
CA PRO A 146 6.16 12.25 -9.13
C PRO A 146 6.67 11.55 -10.40
N GLY A 147 7.77 10.82 -10.32
CA GLY A 147 8.33 10.05 -11.43
C GLY A 147 7.68 8.68 -11.69
N ASP A 148 6.75 8.25 -10.83
CA ASP A 148 6.13 6.92 -10.87
C ASP A 148 5.20 6.76 -12.09
N GLN A 149 5.41 5.69 -12.86
CA GLN A 149 4.63 5.44 -14.06
C GLN A 149 3.16 5.10 -13.76
N ILE A 150 2.84 4.72 -12.51
CA ILE A 150 1.48 4.35 -12.13
C ILE A 150 0.48 5.45 -12.47
N PHE A 151 0.83 6.72 -12.28
CA PHE A 151 -0.09 7.85 -12.48
C PHE A 151 -0.51 8.03 -13.94
N ALA A 152 0.40 7.79 -14.87
CA ALA A 152 0.12 7.85 -16.31
C ALA A 152 -0.71 6.68 -16.84
N HIS A 153 -0.87 5.61 -16.06
CA HIS A 153 -1.47 4.35 -16.51
C HIS A 153 -2.67 3.91 -15.66
N LEU A 154 -3.18 4.77 -14.78
CA LEU A 154 -4.35 4.48 -13.96
C LEU A 154 -5.55 4.06 -14.85
N PRO A 155 -6.35 3.08 -14.43
CA PRO A 155 -7.43 2.59 -15.26
C PRO A 155 -8.61 3.57 -15.26
N ALA A 156 -9.39 3.60 -16.34
CA ALA A 156 -10.56 4.47 -16.45
C ALA A 156 -11.66 4.17 -15.41
N SER A 157 -11.59 3.02 -14.73
CA SER A 157 -12.46 2.60 -13.64
C SER A 157 -12.15 3.29 -12.30
N LEU A 158 -11.01 4.00 -12.20
CA LEU A 158 -10.60 4.66 -10.97
C LEU A 158 -11.56 5.80 -10.61
N ARG A 159 -12.10 5.75 -9.38
CA ARG A 159 -13.04 6.74 -8.83
C ARG A 159 -12.46 7.52 -7.67
N ARG A 160 -11.55 6.93 -6.91
CA ARG A 160 -10.99 7.55 -5.69
C ARG A 160 -9.48 7.45 -5.67
N LEU A 161 -8.82 8.60 -5.52
CA LEU A 161 -7.37 8.69 -5.42
C LEU A 161 -6.99 9.46 -4.15
N SER A 162 -6.17 8.84 -3.30
CA SER A 162 -5.66 9.44 -2.07
C SER A 162 -4.14 9.42 -2.06
N LEU A 163 -3.53 10.60 -2.05
CA LEU A 163 -2.10 10.83 -2.05
C LEU A 163 -1.73 11.48 -0.72
N LEU A 164 -1.22 10.69 0.23
CA LEU A 164 -1.11 11.06 1.64
C LEU A 164 0.32 10.93 2.16
N CYS A 165 0.54 11.28 3.43
CA CYS A 165 1.75 10.91 4.17
C CYS A 165 1.44 9.79 5.19
N CYS A 166 2.45 8.98 5.54
CA CYS A 166 2.33 8.04 6.65
C CYS A 166 3.58 7.96 7.54
N PRO A 167 3.51 8.33 8.83
CA PRO A 167 2.46 9.11 9.47
C PRO A 167 2.13 10.43 8.73
N HIS A 168 1.05 11.12 9.11
CA HIS A 168 0.78 12.46 8.58
C HIS A 168 1.93 13.42 8.91
N HIS A 169 2.24 14.34 8.01
CA HIS A 169 3.37 15.26 8.12
C HIS A 169 3.32 16.12 9.39
N CYS A 170 2.12 16.43 9.89
CA CYS A 170 1.94 17.15 11.16
C CYS A 170 2.55 16.41 12.36
N PHE A 171 2.56 15.07 12.38
CA PHE A 171 3.18 14.30 13.47
C PHE A 171 4.70 14.48 13.49
N TYR A 172 5.34 14.56 12.32
CA TYR A 172 6.78 14.80 12.22
C TYR A 172 7.17 16.20 12.69
N LYS A 173 6.29 17.19 12.51
CA LYS A 173 6.49 18.54 13.05
C LYS A 173 6.27 18.61 14.56
N TRP A 174 5.30 17.86 15.08
CA TRP A 174 5.01 17.83 16.51
C TRP A 174 6.14 17.18 17.30
N ASP A 175 6.50 15.94 16.97
CA ASP A 175 7.48 15.16 17.75
C ASP A 175 8.44 14.38 16.83
N PRO A 176 9.56 14.99 16.42
CA PRO A 176 10.54 14.34 15.56
C PRO A 176 11.18 13.09 16.19
N LEU A 177 11.30 13.04 17.52
CA LEU A 177 11.97 11.94 18.23
C LEU A 177 11.08 10.69 18.30
N LEU A 178 9.77 10.87 18.52
CA LEU A 178 8.82 9.75 18.48
C LEU A 178 8.66 9.15 17.08
N ASN A 179 8.85 9.96 16.04
CA ASN A 179 8.76 9.51 14.65
C ASN A 179 10.07 8.95 14.09
N TYR A 180 11.18 9.02 14.83
CA TYR A 180 12.41 8.34 14.43
C TYR A 180 12.19 6.81 14.36
N PRO A 181 12.71 6.10 13.34
CA PRO A 181 13.61 6.54 12.26
C PRO A 181 12.91 6.98 10.96
N TRP A 182 11.61 7.27 11.00
CA TRP A 182 10.83 7.55 9.80
C TRP A 182 11.07 8.97 9.29
N HIS A 183 10.97 9.13 7.97
CA HIS A 183 11.06 10.41 7.28
C HIS A 183 9.72 10.78 6.64
N SER A 184 9.54 12.07 6.38
CA SER A 184 8.35 12.63 5.73
C SER A 184 8.74 13.42 4.48
N PRO A 185 9.09 12.74 3.37
CA PRO A 185 9.34 13.40 2.09
C PRO A 185 8.01 13.78 1.42
N ILE A 186 7.21 14.60 2.11
CA ILE A 186 5.96 15.16 1.60
C ILE A 186 6.20 15.89 0.27
N LEU A 187 5.25 15.81 -0.66
CA LEU A 187 5.28 16.59 -1.89
C LEU A 187 5.03 18.07 -1.56
N ASP A 188 5.68 18.97 -2.28
CA ASP A 188 5.19 20.34 -2.37
C ASP A 188 4.11 20.46 -3.46
N ALA A 189 3.53 21.66 -3.64
CA ALA A 189 2.47 21.83 -4.62
C ALA A 189 2.99 21.69 -6.06
N THR A 190 4.25 22.07 -6.31
CA THR A 190 4.94 21.84 -7.59
C THR A 190 5.00 20.34 -7.92
N ASP A 191 5.53 19.52 -7.02
CA ASP A 191 5.63 18.08 -7.20
C ASP A 191 4.24 17.43 -7.33
N MET A 192 3.26 17.89 -6.54
CA MET A 192 1.89 17.36 -6.57
C MET A 192 1.19 17.67 -7.90
N LEU A 193 1.38 18.87 -8.46
CA LEU A 193 0.81 19.24 -9.75
C LEU A 193 1.35 18.34 -10.86
N GLN A 194 2.65 18.02 -10.85
CA GLN A 194 3.24 17.08 -11.81
C GLN A 194 2.58 15.69 -11.75
N VAL A 195 2.27 15.20 -10.55
CA VAL A 195 1.51 13.95 -10.39
C VAL A 195 0.13 14.07 -11.02
N LEU A 196 -0.62 15.13 -10.70
CA LEU A 196 -1.99 15.32 -11.18
C LEU A 196 -2.09 15.55 -12.69
N ASP A 197 -1.06 16.15 -13.31
CA ASP A 197 -0.97 16.31 -14.75
C ASP A 197 -0.74 14.98 -15.47
N ALA A 198 -0.07 14.02 -14.82
CA ALA A 198 0.09 12.66 -15.33
C ALA A 198 -1.18 11.81 -15.18
N VAL A 199 -2.05 12.11 -14.20
CA VAL A 199 -3.25 11.32 -13.91
C VAL A 199 -4.30 11.42 -15.03
N GLN A 200 -4.57 10.29 -15.68
CA GLN A 200 -5.63 10.13 -16.69
C GLN A 200 -6.79 9.32 -16.12
N ALA A 201 -7.60 9.92 -15.24
CA ALA A 201 -8.74 9.27 -14.59
C ALA A 201 -10.04 10.06 -14.84
N PRO A 202 -10.75 9.83 -15.97
CA PRO A 202 -11.94 10.60 -16.33
C PRO A 202 -13.15 10.35 -15.41
N SER A 203 -13.19 9.20 -14.74
CA SER A 203 -14.28 8.80 -13.84
C SER A 203 -14.01 9.15 -12.38
N LEU A 204 -13.03 10.01 -12.11
CA LEU A 204 -12.59 10.29 -10.76
C LEU A 204 -13.61 11.19 -10.03
N GLU A 205 -14.06 10.74 -8.87
CA GLU A 205 -15.12 11.35 -8.07
C GLU A 205 -14.60 11.97 -6.78
N ALA A 206 -13.50 11.45 -6.23
CA ALA A 206 -12.94 11.98 -4.99
C ALA A 206 -11.42 11.95 -4.98
N PHE A 207 -10.85 13.05 -4.49
CA PHE A 207 -9.42 13.19 -4.22
C PHE A 207 -9.17 13.47 -2.74
N ARG A 208 -8.06 12.94 -2.23
CA ARG A 208 -7.45 13.40 -0.97
C ARG A 208 -5.98 13.65 -1.20
N LEU A 209 -5.52 14.83 -0.83
CA LEU A 209 -4.14 15.25 -1.05
C LEU A 209 -3.54 15.72 0.28
N GLU A 210 -2.29 15.33 0.53
CA GLU A 210 -1.45 15.89 1.58
C GLU A 210 -0.16 16.38 0.93
N TYR A 211 0.07 17.69 0.98
CA TYR A 211 1.21 18.35 0.37
C TYR A 211 1.61 19.59 1.19
N ARG A 212 2.79 20.13 0.90
CA ARG A 212 3.30 21.39 1.45
C ARG A 212 3.07 22.49 0.41
N ALA A 213 2.38 23.56 0.79
CA ALA A 213 2.21 24.71 -0.10
C ALA A 213 3.56 25.32 -0.50
N ASP A 214 3.65 25.75 -1.76
CA ASP A 214 4.73 26.55 -2.35
C ASP A 214 4.11 27.58 -3.31
N ASP A 215 4.92 28.24 -4.13
CA ASP A 215 4.46 29.30 -5.05
C ASP A 215 3.47 28.81 -6.14
N VAL A 216 3.31 27.50 -6.33
CA VAL A 216 2.44 26.87 -7.35
C VAL A 216 1.10 26.44 -6.77
N ASP A 217 0.85 26.65 -5.47
CA ASP A 217 -0.36 26.21 -4.77
C ASP A 217 -1.65 26.66 -5.46
N GLU A 218 -1.73 27.91 -5.91
CA GLU A 218 -2.88 28.43 -6.65
C GLU A 218 -3.17 27.67 -7.95
N ALA A 219 -2.13 27.25 -8.67
CA ALA A 219 -2.29 26.47 -9.90
C ALA A 219 -2.75 25.04 -9.58
N LEU A 220 -2.25 24.44 -8.50
CA LEU A 220 -2.69 23.14 -8.02
C LEU A 220 -4.18 23.17 -7.63
N LEU A 221 -4.62 24.19 -6.89
CA LEU A 221 -6.02 24.35 -6.49
C LEU A 221 -6.95 24.47 -7.71
N ARG A 222 -6.56 25.23 -8.75
CA ARG A 222 -7.33 25.32 -10.00
C ARG A 222 -7.40 24.02 -10.79
N ARG A 223 -6.47 23.09 -10.58
CA ARG A 223 -6.46 21.79 -11.26
C ARG A 223 -7.43 20.79 -10.63
N ILE A 224 -7.77 20.98 -9.36
CA ILE A 224 -8.62 20.07 -8.56
C ILE A 224 -10.05 20.58 -8.33
N VAL A 225 -10.30 21.88 -8.52
CA VAL A 225 -11.62 22.53 -8.45
C VAL A 225 -12.21 22.67 -9.84
#